data_AF-A0A9W6MNK8-F1
#
_entry.id   AF-A0A9W6MNK8-F1
#
_cell.length_a   1.000
_cell.length_b   1.000
_cell.length_c   1.000
_cell.angle_alpha   90.00
_cell.angle_beta   90.00
_cell.angle_gamma   90.00
#
_symmetry.space_group_name_H-M   'P 1'
#
loop_
_entity.id
_entity.type
_entity.pdbx_description
1 polymer ?
#
loop_
_entity_poly.entity_id
_entity_poly.type
_entity_poly.pdbx_seq_one_letter_code
_entity_poly.pdbx_strand_id
1 'polypeptide(L)' 'MRKFLLGSALTGALGALVLPLGAAAAQETVTYTYDAQGRVVEVQHSGGPNHGVKREYEYDDADNRTRKKTTGA' A
#
# COMPACT_ATOMS: atom_id res chain seq x y z
N MET A 1 -61.22 -2.47 -40.84
CA MET A 1 -60.37 -3.15 -41.83
C MET A 1 -58.91 -2.79 -41.58
N ARG A 2 -58.10 -3.78 -41.15
CA ARG A 2 -56.67 -3.98 -41.50
C ARG A 2 -55.71 -2.76 -41.50
N LYS A 3 -54.80 -2.70 -40.52
CA LYS A 3 -53.39 -3.19 -40.64
C LYS A 3 -52.57 -2.87 -39.38
N PHE A 4 -51.98 -3.93 -38.81
CA PHE A 4 -50.93 -3.93 -37.79
C PHE A 4 -49.59 -3.49 -38.41
N LEU A 5 -48.74 -2.79 -37.64
CA LEU A 5 -47.28 -2.91 -37.73
C LEU A 5 -46.61 -2.45 -36.43
N LEU A 6 -45.76 -3.34 -35.90
CA LEU A 6 -44.98 -3.26 -34.67
C LEU A 6 -43.91 -2.15 -34.75
N GLY A 7 -43.67 -1.47 -33.62
CA GLY A 7 -42.56 -0.54 -33.43
C GLY A 7 -41.78 -0.87 -32.16
N SER A 8 -40.70 -1.63 -32.37
CA SER A 8 -39.51 -1.89 -31.55
C SER A 8 -39.42 -1.38 -30.11
N ALA A 9 -39.14 -2.31 -29.19
CA ALA A 9 -38.53 -2.04 -27.90
C ALA A 9 -37.18 -1.33 -28.06
N LEU A 10 -36.89 -0.39 -27.17
CA LEU A 10 -35.52 -0.01 -26.82
C LEU A 10 -35.42 0.03 -25.30
N THR A 11 -35.02 -1.09 -24.73
CA THR A 11 -34.66 -1.25 -23.32
C THR A 11 -33.53 -0.27 -23.00
N GLY A 12 -33.80 0.71 -22.14
CA GLY A 12 -32.80 1.67 -21.67
C GLY A 12 -31.67 0.95 -20.97
N ALA A 13 -30.46 1.12 -21.49
CA ALA A 13 -29.25 0.46 -21.04
C ALA A 13 -28.93 0.81 -19.57
N LEU A 14 -28.79 -0.22 -18.73
CA LEU A 14 -28.01 -0.14 -17.50
C LEU A 14 -26.54 0.10 -17.91
N GLY A 15 -26.12 1.36 -17.88
CA GLY A 15 -24.72 1.73 -18.10
C GLY A 15 -23.85 1.10 -17.00
N ALA A 16 -23.10 0.06 -17.36
CA ALA A 16 -22.10 -0.53 -16.49
C ALA A 16 -21.01 0.52 -16.21
N LEU A 17 -20.97 1.06 -14.99
CA LEU A 17 -19.86 1.84 -14.49
C LEU A 17 -18.67 0.88 -14.30
N VAL A 18 -17.85 0.73 -15.33
CA VAL A 18 -16.56 0.05 -15.22
C VAL A 18 -15.61 0.99 -14.48
N LEU A 19 -15.52 0.84 -13.16
CA LEU A 19 -14.43 1.44 -12.40
C LEU A 19 -13.15 0.68 -12.76
N PRO A 20 -12.13 1.31 -13.37
CA PRO A 20 -10.84 0.66 -13.50
C PRO A 20 -10.33 0.39 -12.08
N LEU A 21 -10.36 -0.87 -11.67
CA LEU A 21 -9.62 -1.37 -10.51
C LEU A 21 -8.13 -1.39 -10.89
N GLY A 22 -7.55 -0.21 -11.14
CA GLY A 22 -6.12 -0.07 -11.22
C GLY A 22 -5.57 -0.49 -9.87
N ALA A 23 -4.89 -1.64 -9.81
CA ALA A 23 -4.19 -2.04 -8.61
C ALA A 23 -3.21 -0.92 -8.27
N ALA A 24 -3.48 -0.18 -7.19
CA ALA A 24 -2.54 0.78 -6.66
C ALA A 24 -1.34 -0.04 -6.16
N ALA A 25 -0.30 -0.14 -6.98
CA ALA A 25 0.96 -0.74 -6.57
C ALA A 25 1.57 0.20 -5.52
N ALA A 26 1.37 -0.14 -4.25
CA ALA A 26 1.94 0.60 -3.14
C ALA A 26 3.44 0.27 -3.07
N GLN A 27 4.23 0.92 -3.91
CA GLN A 27 5.67 0.76 -3.92
C GLN A 27 6.24 1.38 -2.65
N GLU A 28 7.01 0.57 -1.92
CA GLU A 28 7.70 0.96 -0.70
C GLU A 28 9.19 0.69 -0.85
N THR A 29 10.01 1.56 -0.26
CA THR A 29 11.46 1.39 -0.13
C THR A 29 11.81 1.40 1.34
N VAL A 30 12.51 0.35 1.79
CA VAL A 30 12.94 0.19 3.18
C VAL A 30 14.47 0.28 3.24
N THR A 31 14.96 1.27 3.98
CA THR A 31 16.40 1.49 4.20
C THR A 31 16.81 0.92 5.54
N TYR A 32 17.91 0.16 5.55
CA TYR A 32 18.50 -0.42 6.75
C TYR A 32 19.87 0.19 7.01
N THR A 33 20.10 0.62 8.25
CA THR A 33 21.40 1.12 8.71
C THR A 33 21.98 0.12 9.70
N TYR A 34 23.27 -0.15 9.55
CA TYR A 34 23.99 -1.14 10.35
C TYR A 34 25.07 -0.49 11.21
N ASP A 35 25.33 -1.08 12.38
CA ASP A 35 26.52 -0.78 13.17
C ASP A 35 27.78 -1.52 12.64
N ALA A 36 28.91 -1.31 13.30
CA ALA A 36 30.18 -1.95 12.93
C ALA A 36 30.17 -3.48 13.09
N GLN A 37 29.27 -4.01 13.92
CA GLN A 37 29.06 -5.44 14.15
C GLN A 37 28.09 -6.05 13.12
N GLY A 38 27.51 -5.25 12.22
CA GLY A 38 26.57 -5.70 11.19
C GLY A 38 25.14 -5.85 11.67
N ARG A 39 24.76 -5.23 12.79
CA ARG A 39 23.41 -5.28 13.36
C ARG A 39 22.61 -4.07 12.94
N VAL A 40 21.30 -4.25 12.74
CA VAL A 40 20.41 -3.17 12.29
C VAL A 40 20.16 -2.19 13.43
N VAL A 41 20.62 -0.95 13.31
CA VAL A 41 20.36 0.13 14.28
C VAL A 41 19.20 1.03 13.86
N GLU A 42 18.85 1.03 12.57
CA GLU A 42 17.76 1.85 12.04
C GLU A 42 17.04 1.17 10.87
N VAL A 43 15.72 1.36 10.81
CA VAL A 43 14.88 1.00 9.67
C VAL A 43 14.01 2.21 9.31
N GLN A 44 14.09 2.65 8.06
CA GLN A 44 13.29 3.77 7.56
C GLN A 44 12.45 3.36 6.36
N HIS A 45 11.17 3.70 6.40
CA HIS A 45 10.20 3.38 5.35
C HIS A 45 9.89 4.64 4.52
N SER A 46 9.97 4.51 3.20
CA SER A 46 9.65 5.57 2.25
C SER A 46 8.76 5.06 1.13
N GLY A 47 7.81 5.89 0.67
CA GLY A 47 6.71 5.43 -0.17
C GLY A 47 5.76 4.47 0.56
N GLY A 48 4.77 3.98 -0.16
CA GLY A 48 3.79 3.03 0.35
C GLY A 48 2.98 3.51 1.56
N PRO A 49 2.26 2.60 2.24
CA PRO A 49 1.37 2.95 3.34
C PRO A 49 2.10 3.32 4.63
N ASN A 50 3.35 2.85 4.80
CA ASN A 50 4.17 3.13 5.99
C ASN A 50 5.16 4.28 5.77
N HIS A 51 4.90 5.14 4.78
CA HIS A 51 5.79 6.25 4.48
C HIS A 51 6.06 7.11 5.72
N GLY A 52 7.33 7.35 6.01
CA GLY A 52 7.75 8.18 7.14
C GLY A 52 7.88 7.43 8.47
N VAL A 53 7.49 6.15 8.52
CA VAL A 53 7.74 5.31 9.68
C VAL A 53 9.24 5.05 9.81
N LYS A 54 9.79 5.33 10.99
CA LYS A 54 11.19 5.09 11.36
C LYS A 54 11.25 4.26 12.63
N ARG A 55 12.16 3.28 12.66
CA ARG A 55 12.45 2.43 13.82
C ARG A 55 13.93 2.51 14.15
N GLU A 56 14.24 2.67 15.43
CA GLU A 56 15.61 2.76 15.93
C GLU A 56 15.81 1.67 17.00
N TYR A 57 16.98 1.06 17.00
CA TYR A 57 17.34 -0.04 17.90
C TYR A 57 18.67 0.25 18.59
N GLU A 58 18.77 -0.20 19.84
CA GLU A 58 20.02 -0.19 20.62
C GLU A 58 20.26 -1.59 21.16
N TYR A 59 21.53 -1.94 21.28
CA TYR A 59 21.99 -3.26 21.68
C TYR A 59 23.06 -3.13 22.77
N ASP A 60 23.14 -4.11 23.66
CA ASP A 60 24.28 -4.28 24.56
C ASP A 60 25.42 -5.08 23.90
N ASP A 61 26.51 -5.25 24.64
CA ASP A 61 27.70 -6.00 24.20
C ASP A 61 27.46 -7.50 24.08
N ALA A 62 26.42 -8.03 24.74
CA ALA A 62 26.00 -9.43 24.66
C ALA A 62 24.97 -9.69 23.55
N ASP A 63 24.78 -8.70 22.67
CA ASP A 63 23.87 -8.72 21.53
C ASP A 63 22.38 -8.71 21.85
N ASN A 64 22.00 -8.34 23.07
CA ASN A 64 20.61 -8.17 23.42
C ASN A 64 20.11 -6.81 22.97
N ARG A 65 18.95 -6.78 22.30
CA ARG A 65 18.29 -5.51 21.98
C ARG A 65 17.70 -4.87 23.24
N THR A 66 18.31 -3.81 23.72
CA THR A 66 17.92 -3.10 24.94
C THR A 66 16.83 -2.05 24.69
N ARG A 67 16.72 -1.55 23.45
CA ARG A 67 15.72 -0.54 23.09
C ARG A 67 15.13 -0.72 21.70
N LYS A 68 13.86 -0.33 21.56
CA LYS A 68 13.18 -0.08 20.29
C LYS A 68 12.40 1.22 20.39
N LYS A 69 12.70 2.18 19.52
CA LYS A 69 11.89 3.39 19.32
C LYS A 69 11.20 3.31 17.96
N THR A 70 9.93 3.69 17.89
CA THR A 70 9.22 3.88 16.62
C THR A 70 8.69 5.30 16.56
N THR A 71 8.83 5.96 15.43
CA THR A 71 8.35 7.32 15.17
C THR A 71 7.64 7.38 13.81
N GLY A 72 6.69 8.29 13.64
CA GLY A 72 5.93 8.43 12.40
C GLY A 72 4.83 7.36 12.21
N ALA A 73 4.42 6.72 13.30
CA ALA A 73 3.26 5.82 13.34
C ALA A 73 1.98 6.58 13.70
#